data_AF-A0A7S3U8Y9-F1
#
_entry.id   AF-A0A7S3U8Y9-F1
#
_cell.length_a   1.000
_cell.length_b   1.000
_cell.length_c   1.000
_cell.angle_alpha   90.00
_cell.angle_beta   90.00
_cell.angle_gamma   90.00
#
_symmetry.space_group_name_H-M   'P 1'
#
loop_
_entity.id
_entity.type
_entity.pdbx_description
1 polymer ?
#
loop_
_entity_poly.entity_id
_entity_poly.type
_entity_poly.pdbx_seq_one_letter_code
_entity_poly.pdbx_strand_id
1 'polypeptide(L)'
;SSCPRVGWPEMSHETEEERLRNDAQARDRMAAHMSAVEAAEARGETGDRGAWKWAIRQRIWDYLEENNIAADPRPVHHRIPNFVGAELTAKQVEKLPEFHRAKWIKVNPDRPQ
;
A
#
# COMPACT_ATOMS: atom_id res chain seq x y z
N SER A 1 30.78 -20.98 12.01
CA SER A 1 29.51 -21.54 11.56
C SER A 1 28.83 -20.54 10.65
N SER A 2 28.86 -20.80 9.34
CA SER A 2 28.42 -19.89 8.28
C SER A 2 26.91 -20.00 8.09
N CYS A 3 26.18 -18.89 8.27
CA CYS A 3 24.75 -18.81 7.98
C CYS A 3 24.59 -18.49 6.48
N PRO A 4 23.85 -19.27 5.69
CA PRO A 4 23.71 -19.01 4.27
C PRO A 4 22.87 -17.74 4.07
N ARG A 5 23.42 -16.81 3.29
CA ARG A 5 22.75 -15.57 2.91
C ARG A 5 21.66 -15.95 1.90
N VAL A 6 20.40 -15.95 2.33
CA VAL A 6 19.25 -16.16 1.45
C VAL A 6 19.24 -14.99 0.47
N GLY A 7 19.63 -15.25 -0.78
CA GLY A 7 19.60 -14.27 -1.85
C GLY A 7 18.15 -13.92 -2.15
N TRP A 8 17.76 -12.67 -1.86
CA TRP A 8 16.58 -12.11 -2.47
C TRP A 8 16.77 -12.16 -3.99
N PRO A 9 15.80 -12.66 -4.77
CA PRO A 9 15.89 -12.59 -6.22
C PRO A 9 16.17 -11.14 -6.62
N GLU A 10 17.07 -10.96 -7.57
CA GLU A 10 17.52 -9.67 -8.10
C GLU A 10 16.30 -8.78 -8.38
N MET A 11 16.01 -7.88 -7.44
CA MET A 11 14.93 -6.91 -7.57
C MET A 11 15.34 -6.01 -8.72
N SER A 12 14.63 -6.10 -9.85
CA SER A 12 14.83 -5.21 -10.98
C SER A 12 14.93 -3.77 -10.45
N HIS A 13 16.08 -3.14 -10.66
CA HIS A 13 16.28 -1.75 -10.28
C HIS A 13 15.36 -0.89 -11.17
N GLU A 14 14.10 -0.72 -10.75
CA GLU A 14 13.26 0.34 -11.30
C GLU A 14 14.02 1.64 -11.10
N THR A 15 14.35 2.30 -12.20
CA THR A 15 15.06 3.58 -12.14
C THR A 15 14.13 4.65 -11.57
N GLU A 16 14.70 5.68 -10.95
CA GLU A 16 13.89 6.80 -10.44
C GLU A 16 13.05 7.45 -11.56
N GLU A 17 13.57 7.44 -12.79
CA GLU A 17 12.86 7.90 -13.99
C GLU A 17 11.62 7.04 -14.29
N GLU A 18 11.74 5.72 -14.22
CA GLU A 18 10.62 4.80 -14.43
C GLU A 18 9.56 4.92 -13.34
N ARG A 19 10.00 5.07 -12.09
CA ARG A 19 9.12 5.30 -10.94
C ARG A 19 8.32 6.60 -11.13
N LEU A 20 9.00 7.69 -11.49
CA LEU A 20 8.36 8.99 -11.74
C LEU A 20 7.39 8.93 -12.94
N ARG A 21 7.74 8.22 -14.01
CA ARG A 21 6.87 7.99 -15.17
C ARG A 21 5.62 7.21 -14.79
N ASN A 22 5.78 6.14 -14.01
CA ASN A 22 4.67 5.30 -13.55
C ASN A 22 3.74 6.09 -12.61
N ASP A 23 4.31 6.89 -11.71
CA ASP A 23 3.56 7.80 -10.83
C ASP A 23 2.77 8.85 -11.64
N ALA A 24 3.39 9.47 -12.64
CA ALA A 24 2.72 10.44 -13.51
C ALA A 24 1.56 9.80 -14.27
N GLN A 25 1.79 8.64 -14.89
CA GLN A 25 0.75 7.90 -15.59
C GLN A 25 -0.40 7.47 -14.65
N ALA A 26 -0.09 7.10 -13.40
CA ALA A 26 -1.09 6.77 -12.40
C ALA A 26 -1.95 7.99 -12.01
N ARG A 27 -1.33 9.18 -11.87
CA ARG A 27 -2.05 10.44 -11.60
C ARG A 27 -2.98 10.82 -12.75
N ASP A 28 -2.50 10.73 -14.00
CA ASP A 28 -3.29 11.07 -15.19
C ASP A 28 -4.51 10.15 -15.34
N ARG A 29 -4.31 8.83 -15.14
CA ARG A 29 -5.42 7.85 -15.15
C ARG A 29 -6.43 8.12 -14.06
N MET A 30 -5.98 8.51 -12.86
CA MET A 30 -6.88 8.86 -11.76
C MET A 30 -7.68 10.13 -12.07
N ALA A 31 -7.03 11.16 -12.62
CA ALA A 31 -7.71 12.39 -13.01
C ALA A 31 -8.78 12.13 -14.08
N ALA A 32 -8.46 11.32 -15.10
CA ALA A 32 -9.41 10.91 -16.13
C ALA A 32 -10.59 10.11 -15.55
N HIS A 33 -10.32 9.15 -14.65
CA HIS A 33 -11.38 8.40 -13.97
C HIS A 33 -12.28 9.31 -13.14
N MET A 34 -11.71 10.23 -12.37
CA MET A 34 -12.48 11.19 -11.56
C MET A 34 -13.36 12.09 -12.42
N SER A 35 -12.84 12.60 -13.53
CA SER A 35 -13.63 13.39 -14.48
C SER A 35 -14.76 12.57 -15.11
N ALA A 36 -14.52 11.30 -15.44
CA ALA A 36 -15.56 10.39 -15.95
C ALA A 36 -16.63 10.09 -14.89
N VAL A 37 -16.23 9.93 -13.63
CA VAL A 37 -17.13 9.76 -12.48
C VAL A 37 -17.99 11.01 -12.28
N GLU A 38 -17.41 12.21 -12.31
CA GLU A 38 -18.15 13.47 -12.21
C GLU A 38 -19.14 13.65 -13.38
N ALA A 39 -18.74 13.30 -14.59
CA ALA A 39 -19.61 13.32 -15.76
C ALA A 39 -20.76 12.31 -15.67
N ALA A 40 -20.53 11.13 -15.07
CA ALA A 40 -21.56 10.14 -14.79
C ALA A 40 -22.52 10.60 -13.69
N GLU A 41 -22.00 11.19 -12.61
CA GLU A 41 -22.82 11.79 -11.55
C GLU A 41 -23.71 12.91 -12.11
N ALA A 42 -23.19 13.76 -13.01
CA ALA A 42 -23.98 14.79 -13.69
C ALA A 42 -25.11 14.23 -14.57
N ARG A 43 -24.99 12.99 -15.05
CA ARG A 43 -26.06 12.25 -15.76
C ARG A 43 -27.02 11.52 -14.82
N GLY A 44 -26.85 11.64 -13.50
CA GLY A 44 -27.65 10.92 -12.50
C GLY A 44 -27.22 9.47 -12.29
N GLU A 45 -26.08 9.05 -12.85
CA GLU A 45 -25.50 7.72 -12.69
C GLU A 45 -24.57 7.74 -11.46
N THR A 46 -25.14 7.54 -10.27
CA THR A 46 -24.34 7.44 -9.03
C THR A 46 -23.69 6.05 -8.95
N GLY A 47 -22.62 5.85 -9.72
CA GLY A 47 -21.72 4.72 -9.49
C GLY A 47 -20.97 4.86 -8.17
N ASP A 48 -20.56 3.76 -7.55
CA ASP A 48 -19.79 3.82 -6.31
C ASP A 48 -18.39 4.41 -6.58
N ARG A 49 -18.19 5.67 -6.18
CA ARG A 49 -16.90 6.40 -6.23
C ARG A 49 -15.75 5.63 -5.55
N GLY A 50 -16.07 4.69 -4.66
CA GLY A 50 -15.12 3.85 -3.92
C GLY A 50 -14.82 2.49 -4.57
N ALA A 51 -15.51 2.09 -5.64
CA ALA A 51 -15.43 0.74 -6.18
C ALA A 51 -14.01 0.34 -6.61
N TRP A 52 -13.25 1.27 -7.22
CA TRP A 52 -11.86 1.00 -7.61
C TRP A 52 -10.93 0.84 -6.41
N LYS A 53 -11.13 1.61 -5.33
CA LYS A 53 -10.37 1.45 -4.07
C LYS A 53 -10.70 0.12 -3.42
N TRP A 54 -11.95 -0.32 -3.52
CA TRP A 54 -12.36 -1.64 -3.03
C TRP A 54 -11.67 -2.76 -3.81
N ALA A 55 -11.65 -2.69 -5.15
CA ALA A 55 -10.95 -3.66 -5.98
C ALA A 55 -9.46 -3.79 -5.65
N ILE A 56 -8.78 -2.66 -5.42
CA ILE A 56 -7.36 -2.67 -5.00
C ILE A 56 -7.21 -3.30 -3.61
N ARG A 57 -8.09 -2.95 -2.65
CA ARG A 57 -8.05 -3.55 -1.31
C ARG A 57 -8.22 -5.06 -1.35
N GLN A 58 -9.16 -5.58 -2.13
CA GLN A 58 -9.34 -7.03 -2.32
C GLN A 58 -8.06 -7.66 -2.85
N ARG A 59 -7.53 -7.15 -3.97
CA ARG A 59 -6.30 -7.68 -4.58
C ARG A 59 -5.12 -7.72 -3.61
N ILE A 60 -4.93 -6.67 -2.81
CA ILE A 60 -3.83 -6.62 -1.83
C ILE A 60 -4.10 -7.59 -0.67
N TRP A 61 -5.33 -7.65 -0.16
CA TRP A 61 -5.68 -8.61 0.90
C TRP A 61 -5.48 -10.05 0.45
N ASP A 62 -5.97 -10.41 -0.74
CA ASP A 62 -5.80 -11.74 -1.32
C ASP A 62 -4.30 -12.07 -1.46
N TYR A 63 -3.51 -11.15 -2.01
CA TYR A 63 -2.07 -11.32 -2.14
C TYR A 63 -1.36 -11.58 -0.80
N LEU A 64 -1.72 -10.83 0.26
CA LEU A 64 -1.13 -11.01 1.58
C LEU A 64 -1.45 -12.39 2.19
N GLU A 65 -2.69 -12.88 1.99
CA GLU A 65 -3.13 -14.18 2.50
C GLU A 65 -2.51 -15.34 1.71
N GLU A 66 -2.57 -15.27 0.37
CA GLU A 66 -2.05 -16.30 -0.55
C GLU A 66 -0.54 -16.50 -0.40
N ASN A 67 0.21 -15.42 -0.16
CA ASN A 67 1.66 -15.47 -0.03
C ASN A 67 2.13 -15.62 1.43
N ASN A 68 1.20 -15.83 2.37
CA ASN A 68 1.49 -15.98 3.80
C ASN A 68 2.31 -14.81 4.38
N ILE A 69 2.08 -13.60 3.85
CA ILE A 69 2.72 -12.35 4.28
C ILE A 69 1.93 -11.74 5.44
N ALA A 70 0.61 -11.96 5.49
CA ALA A 70 -0.24 -11.50 6.58
C ALA A 70 0.21 -12.07 7.94
N ALA A 71 0.35 -11.20 8.93
CA ALA A 71 0.56 -11.58 10.33
C ALA A 71 -0.77 -11.50 11.10
N ASP A 72 -0.83 -12.14 12.28
CA ASP A 72 -2.03 -12.10 13.09
C ASP A 72 -2.45 -10.65 13.45
N PRO A 73 -3.77 -10.38 13.49
CA PRO A 73 -4.89 -11.31 13.32
C PRO A 73 -5.30 -11.56 11.85
N ARG A 74 -5.53 -12.82 11.50
CA ARG A 74 -6.05 -13.26 10.19
C ARG A 74 -7.54 -13.66 10.28
N PRO A 75 -8.32 -13.58 9.18
CA PRO A 75 -7.95 -13.04 7.87
C PRO A 75 -7.94 -11.50 7.84
N VAL A 76 -7.16 -10.92 6.92
CA VAL A 76 -6.95 -9.46 6.82
C VAL A 76 -8.11 -8.71 6.15
N HIS A 77 -8.99 -9.41 5.42
CA HIS A 77 -10.11 -8.77 4.73
C HIS A 77 -10.95 -7.93 5.69
N HIS A 78 -11.27 -6.71 5.27
CA HIS A 78 -12.02 -5.72 6.05
C HIS A 78 -11.30 -5.20 7.31
N ARG A 79 -9.98 -5.42 7.43
CA ARG A 79 -9.13 -4.93 8.53
C ARG A 79 -7.96 -4.09 8.00
N ILE A 80 -7.25 -3.41 8.91
CA ILE A 80 -5.90 -2.90 8.62
C ILE A 80 -4.96 -4.11 8.75
N PRO A 81 -4.33 -4.58 7.65
CA PRO A 81 -3.50 -5.78 7.68
C PRO A 81 -2.23 -5.56 8.51
N ASN A 82 -1.87 -6.55 9.31
CA ASN A 82 -0.52 -6.72 9.83
C ASN A 82 0.28 -7.61 8.87
N PHE A 83 1.62 -7.52 8.89
CA PHE A 83 2.45 -8.28 7.96
C PHE A 83 3.79 -8.71 8.55
N VAL A 84 4.32 -9.82 8.03
CA VAL A 84 5.65 -10.33 8.36
C VAL A 84 6.70 -9.30 7.95
N GLY A 85 7.52 -8.88 8.90
CA GLY A 85 8.55 -7.85 8.69
C GLY A 85 8.16 -6.45 9.14
N ALA A 86 6.96 -6.24 9.70
CA ALA A 86 6.52 -4.95 10.22
C ALA A 86 7.52 -4.30 11.20
N GLU A 87 8.12 -5.09 12.10
CA GLU A 87 9.16 -4.63 13.04
C GLU A 87 10.42 -4.11 12.32
N LEU A 88 10.83 -4.78 11.23
CA LEU A 88 11.99 -4.34 10.45
C LEU A 88 11.67 -3.04 9.69
N THR A 89 10.47 -2.94 9.11
CA THR A 89 9.99 -1.73 8.45
C THR A 89 9.90 -0.56 9.43
N ALA A 90 9.44 -0.78 10.66
CA ALA A 90 9.41 0.24 11.72
C ALA A 90 10.81 0.80 12.01
N LYS A 91 11.83 -0.06 12.11
CA LYS A 91 13.24 0.36 12.28
C LYS A 91 13.80 1.12 11.07
N GLN A 92 13.23 0.95 9.88
CA GLN A 92 13.61 1.75 8.72
C GLN A 92 12.95 3.13 8.76
N VAL A 93 11.68 3.20 9.14
CA VAL A 93 10.95 4.46 9.34
C VAL A 93 11.64 5.33 10.37
N GLU A 94 12.13 4.72 11.46
CA GLU A 94 12.90 5.43 12.50
C GLU A 94 14.11 6.19 11.93
N LYS A 95 14.75 5.68 10.86
CA LYS A 95 15.95 6.30 10.27
C LYS A 95 15.64 7.48 9.35
N LEU A 96 14.37 7.76 9.07
CA LEU A 96 13.99 8.84 8.15
C LEU A 96 14.20 10.21 8.82
N PRO A 97 14.88 11.16 8.17
CA PRO A 97 15.10 12.48 8.74
C PRO A 97 13.78 13.24 8.97
N GLU A 98 12.74 12.97 8.17
CA GLU A 98 11.38 13.50 8.36
C GLU A 98 10.77 13.01 9.67
N PHE A 99 10.99 11.73 10.00
CA PHE A 99 10.50 11.13 11.24
C PHE A 99 11.16 11.79 12.46
N HIS A 100 12.47 12.01 12.43
CA HIS A 100 13.19 12.71 13.51
C HIS A 100 12.81 14.19 13.66
N ARG A 101 12.43 14.87 12.56
CA ARG A 101 12.02 16.27 12.57
C ARG A 101 10.56 16.47 12.97
N ALA A 102 9.75 15.42 12.96
CA ALA A 102 8.34 15.50 13.30
C ALA A 102 8.15 15.87 14.78
N LYS A 103 7.38 16.94 15.06
CA LYS A 103 7.02 17.32 16.43
C LYS A 103 5.91 16.45 17.01
N TRP A 104 5.08 15.87 16.14
CA TRP A 104 3.90 15.09 16.49
C TRP A 104 3.80 13.90 15.55
N ILE A 105 3.58 12.71 16.12
CA ILE A 105 3.44 11.46 15.37
C ILE A 105 2.16 10.79 15.82
N LYS A 106 1.24 10.52 14.88
CA LYS A 106 0.06 9.69 15.13
C LYS A 106 0.44 8.24 14.84
N VAL A 107 0.45 7.42 15.88
CA VAL A 107 0.62 5.96 15.76
C VAL A 107 -0.72 5.28 16.01
N ASN A 108 -1.07 4.28 15.20
CA ASN A 108 -2.22 3.42 15.49
C ASN A 108 -1.71 2.20 16.27
N PRO A 109 -2.26 1.87 17.46
CA PRO A 109 -1.90 0.63 18.12
C PRO A 109 -2.35 -0.57 17.26
N ASP A 110 -1.48 -1.58 17.13
CA ASP A 110 -1.66 -2.72 16.21
C ASP A 110 -2.78 -3.71 16.61
N ARG A 111 -3.21 -3.69 17.87
CA ARG A 111 -4.36 -4.50 18.28
C ARG A 111 -5.66 -3.80 17.91
N PRO A 112 -6.67 -4.51 17.38
CA PRO A 112 -7.98 -3.91 17.11
C PRO A 112 -8.53 -3.27 18.39
N GLN A 113 -8.95 -2.01 18.27
CA GLN A 113 -9.76 -1.29 19.27
C GLN A 113 -11.23 -1.55 18.96
#